data_AF-A0A2E6XRR3-F1
#
_entry.id   AF-A0A2E6XRR3-F1
#
_cell.length_a   1.000
_cell.length_b   1.000
_cell.length_c   1.000
_cell.angle_alpha   90.00
_cell.angle_beta   90.00
_cell.angle_gamma   90.00
#
_symmetry.space_group_name_H-M   'P 1'
#
loop_
_entity.id
_entity.type
_entity.pdbx_description
1 polymer ?
#
loop_
_entity_poly.entity_id
_entity_poly.type
_entity_poly.pdbx_seq_one_letter_code
_entity_poly.pdbx_strand_id
1 'polypeptide(L)' 'MSDLAIIPCLNCGVKNRIRSYDPQKIPVCAKCKMKLISEKEHAAFSKFNNNLNQFKDLPDFEVRGKNK' A
#
# COMPACT_ATOMS: atom_id res chain seq x y z
N MET A 1 6.84 -6.37 8.50
CA MET A 1 5.51 -5.78 8.77
C MET A 1 4.73 -5.82 7.47
N SER A 2 3.59 -6.50 7.43
CA SER A 2 2.72 -6.59 6.25
C SER A 2 1.83 -5.34 6.20
N ASP A 3 2.07 -4.46 5.22
CA ASP A 3 1.29 -3.25 5.04
C ASP A 3 -0.15 -3.60 4.62
N LEU A 4 -1.09 -3.44 5.56
CA LEU A 4 -2.51 -3.67 5.35
C LEU A 4 -3.13 -2.42 4.71
N ALA A 5 -3.34 -2.43 3.39
CA ALA A 5 -4.05 -1.35 2.71
C ALA A 5 -5.57 -1.52 2.89
N ILE A 6 -6.27 -0.47 3.33
CA ILE A 6 -7.74 -0.47 3.44
C ILE A 6 -8.32 0.41 2.34
N ILE A 7 -9.04 -0.20 1.40
CA ILE A 7 -9.62 0.51 0.24
C ILE A 7 -11.15 0.39 0.30
N PRO A 8 -11.89 1.51 0.34
CA PRO A 8 -13.34 1.50 0.23
C PRO A 8 -13.77 1.19 -1.21
N CYS A 9 -14.81 0.38 -1.37
CA CYS A 9 -15.39 0.15 -2.69
C CYS A 9 -16.30 1.32 -3.09
N LEU A 10 -16.05 1.91 -4.27
CA LEU A 10 -16.87 3.00 -4.82
C LEU A 10 -18.32 2.59 -5.12
N ASN A 11 -18.57 1.30 -5.38
CA ASN A 11 -19.90 0.82 -5.74
C ASN A 11 -20.75 0.41 -4.52
N CYS A 12 -20.15 -0.23 -3.51
CA CYS A 12 -20.89 -0.78 -2.37
C CYS A 12 -20.53 -0.20 -1.00
N GLY A 13 -19.54 0.70 -0.92
CA GLY A 13 -19.08 1.35 0.31
C GLY A 13 -18.33 0.43 1.30
N VAL A 14 -18.22 -0.86 1.01
CA VAL A 14 -17.52 -1.81 1.89
C VAL A 14 -16.03 -1.50 1.92
N LYS A 15 -15.45 -1.41 3.12
CA LYS A 15 -14.01 -1.29 3.35
C LYS A 15 -13.35 -2.65 3.14
N ASN A 16 -12.58 -2.79 2.07
CA ASN A 16 -11.84 -4.02 1.76
C ASN A 16 -10.42 -3.90 2.31
N ARG A 17 -9.98 -4.89 3.10
CA ARG A 17 -8.61 -4.96 3.62
C ARG A 17 -7.78 -5.84 2.69
N ILE A 18 -6.77 -5.26 2.04
CA ILE A 18 -5.82 -5.96 1.18
C ILE A 18 -4.61 -6.36 2.02
N ARG A 19 -4.41 -7.67 2.20
CA ARG A 19 -3.31 -8.21 3.03
C ARG A 19 -1.96 -8.22 2.32
N SER A 20 -1.99 -8.38 1.00
CA SER A 20 -0.82 -8.45 0.14
C SER A 20 -1.17 -7.74 -1.17
N TYR A 21 -0.49 -6.63 -1.44
CA TYR A 21 -0.63 -5.94 -2.71
C TYR A 21 0.23 -6.64 -3.75
N ASP A 22 -0.42 -7.29 -4.71
CA ASP A 22 0.25 -7.97 -5.81
C ASP A 22 0.32 -7.00 -7.01
N PRO A 23 1.50 -6.58 -7.48
CA PRO A 23 1.61 -5.60 -8.56
C PRO A 23 1.03 -6.13 -9.88
N GLN A 24 0.88 -7.45 -10.02
CA GLN A 24 0.33 -8.12 -11.19
C GLN A 24 -1.21 -8.25 -11.16
N LYS A 25 -1.86 -8.05 -10.00
CA LYS A 25 -3.31 -8.30 -9.85
C LYS A 25 -4.02 -7.11 -9.22
N ILE A 26 -5.08 -6.66 -9.87
CA ILE A 26 -5.93 -5.58 -9.36
C ILE A 26 -6.83 -6.14 -8.26
N PRO A 27 -6.87 -5.51 -7.06
CA PRO A 27 -7.74 -5.96 -6.00
C PRO A 27 -9.21 -5.76 -6.35
N VAL A 28 -10.04 -6.77 -6.04
CA VAL A 28 -11.49 -6.75 -6.27
C VAL A 28 -12.24 -6.72 -4.94
N CYS A 29 -13.43 -6.13 -4.95
CA CYS A 29 -14.27 -6.10 -3.76
C CYS A 29 -14.81 -7.50 -3.43
N ALA A 30 -14.73 -7.91 -2.17
CA ALA A 30 -15.25 -9.21 -1.73
C ALA A 30 -16.78 -9.34 -1.88
N LYS A 31 -17.52 -8.21 -1.82
CA LYS A 31 -18.99 -8.20 -1.88
C LYS A 31 -19.53 -8.12 -3.30
N CYS A 32 -19.08 -7.14 -4.08
CA CYS A 32 -19.62 -6.87 -5.42
C CYS A 32 -18.69 -7.34 -6.56
N LYS A 33 -17.50 -7.87 -6.25
CA LYS A 33 -16.48 -8.33 -7.23
C LYS A 33 -15.99 -7.26 -8.23
N MET A 34 -16.35 -6.01 -8.01
CA MET A 34 -15.91 -4.89 -8.84
C MET A 34 -14.44 -4.54 -8.50
N LYS A 35 -13.68 -4.11 -9.51
CA LYS A 35 -12.32 -3.58 -9.33
C LYS A 35 -12.36 -2.42 -8.34
N LEU A 36 -11.53 -2.47 -7.29
CA LEU A 36 -11.51 -1.46 -6.24
C LEU A 36 -10.77 -0.18 -6.66
N ILE A 37 -9.89 -0.31 -7.63
CA ILE A 37 -8.94 0.71 -8.06
C ILE A 37 -8.86 0.70 -9.60
N SER A 38 -8.63 1.88 -10.18
CA SER A 38 -8.38 2.01 -11.62
C SER A 38 -6.98 1.53 -12.00
N GLU A 39 -6.79 1.09 -13.24
CA GLU A 39 -5.47 0.63 -13.74
C GLU A 39 -4.37 1.70 -13.58
N LYS A 40 -4.73 2.98 -13.71
CA LYS A 40 -3.80 4.11 -13.52
C LYS A 40 -3.33 4.24 -12.07
N GLU A 41 -4.26 4.11 -11.14
CA GLU A 41 -3.98 4.18 -9.70
C GLU A 41 -3.19 2.94 -9.26
N HIS A 42 -3.52 1.75 -9.78
CA HIS A 42 -2.78 0.51 -9.53
C HIS A 42 -1.30 0.62 -9.92
N ALA A 43 -1.03 1.23 -11.08
CA ALA A 43 0.33 1.48 -11.54
C ALA A 43 1.08 2.50 -10.66
N ALA A 44 0.41 3.56 -10.21
CA ALA A 44 1.00 4.54 -9.31
C ALA A 44 1.35 3.92 -7.93
N PHE A 45 0.43 3.15 -7.35
CA PHE A 45 0.67 2.42 -6.09
C PHE A 45 1.82 1.41 -6.21
N SER A 46 1.91 0.68 -7.32
CA SER A 46 3.03 -0.25 -7.55
C SER A 46 4.38 0.45 -7.59
N LYS A 47 4.47 1.63 -8.23
CA LYS A 47 5.72 2.42 -8.29
C LYS A 47 6.10 2.95 -6.92
N PHE A 48 5.14 3.47 -6.17
CA PHE A 48 5.35 4.00 -4.83
C PHE A 48 5.90 2.93 -3.87
N ASN A 49 5.30 1.74 -3.87
CA ASN A 49 5.71 0.66 -2.97
C ASN A 49 7.13 0.14 -3.27
N ASN A 50 7.50 0.06 -4.56
CA ASN A 50 8.86 -0.31 -4.97
C ASN A 50 9.89 0.73 -4.52
N ASN A 51 9.56 2.02 -4.60
CA ASN A 51 10.46 3.08 -4.19
C ASN A 51 10.65 3.13 -2.66
N LEU A 52 9.61 2.88 -1.87
CA LEU A 52 9.77 2.79 -0.41
C LEU A 52 10.70 1.65 0.03
N ASN A 53 10.68 0.51 -0.67
CA ASN A 53 11.60 -0.59 -0.38
C ASN A 53 13.07 -0.18 -0.54
N GLN A 54 13.38 0.79 -1.41
CA GLN A 54 14.74 1.30 -1.60
C GLN A 54 15.28 2.05 -0.37
N PHE A 55 14.41 2.64 0.44
CA PHE A 55 14.79 3.41 1.63
C PHE A 55 14.75 2.61 2.93
N LYS A 56 14.36 1.32 2.88
CA LYS A 56 14.27 0.47 4.08
C LYS A 56 15.63 0.20 4.72
N ASP A 57 16.70 0.26 3.93
CA ASP A 57 18.07 0.00 4.37
C ASP A 57 18.79 1.26 4.88
N LEU A 58 18.08 2.39 5.04
CA LEU A 58 18.69 3.58 5.61
C LEU A 58 18.95 3.31 7.10
N PRO A 59 20.22 3.28 7.54
CA PRO A 59 20.54 3.08 8.95
C PRO A 59 19.94 4.23 9.77
N ASP A 60 19.29 3.88 10.87
CA ASP A 60 18.72 4.87 11.80
C ASP A 60 19.87 5.56 12.54
N PHE A 61 20.33 6.70 12.02
CA PHE A 61 21.31 7.53 12.68
C PHE A 61 20.63 8.28 13.82
N GLU A 62 20.50 7.62 14.97
CA GLU A 62 20.14 8.26 16.25
C GLU A 62 21.32 9.15 16.72
N VAL A 63 21.55 10.28 16.05
CA VAL A 63 22.39 11.36 16.60
C VAL A 63 21.56 12.08 17.67
N ARG A 64 21.26 11.40 18.77
CA ARG A 64 20.86 12.07 20.00
C ARG A 64 22.09 12.82 20.50
N GLY A 65 22.14 14.11 20.21
CA GLY A 65 23.17 15.01 20.72
C GLY A 65 23.35 14.76 22.21
N LYS A 66 24.52 14.26 22.60
CA LYS A 66 24.92 14.20 24.00
C LYS A 66 25.15 15.65 24.43
N ASN A 67 24.12 16.31 24.93
CA ASN A 67 24.28 17.51 25.73
C ASN A 67 24.92 17.05 27.05
N LYS A 68 26.24 17.19 27.13
CA LYS A 68 27.03 17.11 28.35
C LYS A 68 27.46 18.50 28.74
#